data_AF-A0A7X8ZI52-F1
#
_entry.id   AF-A0A7X8ZI52-F1
#
_cell.length_a   1.000
_cell.length_b   1.000
_cell.length_c   1.000
_cell.angle_alpha   90.00
_cell.angle_beta   90.00
_cell.angle_gamma   90.00
#
_symmetry.space_group_name_H-M   'P 1'
#
loop_
_entity.id
_entity.type
_entity.pdbx_description
1 polymer ?
#
loop_
_entity_poly.entity_id
_entity_poly.type
_entity_poly.pdbx_seq_one_letter_code
_entity_poly.pdbx_strand_id
1 'polypeptide(L)' 'MANNSKPKPSKVEKEIKTYNPTKSKAGRIILLILAIGMVLGIVVAAIYNVVNIFT' A
#
# COMPACT_ATOMS: atom_id res chain seq x y z
N MET A 1 12.71 -20.90 -51.47
CA MET A 1 11.64 -21.49 -50.65
C MET A 1 11.46 -20.61 -49.42
N ALA A 2 10.28 -20.01 -49.25
CA ALA A 2 10.00 -19.09 -48.15
C ALA A 2 9.83 -19.87 -46.83
N ASN A 3 10.79 -19.76 -45.92
CA ASN A 3 10.65 -20.30 -44.57
C ASN A 3 9.98 -19.25 -43.68
N ASN A 4 8.65 -19.30 -43.63
CA ASN A 4 7.82 -18.53 -42.70
C ASN A 4 8.02 -19.04 -41.27
N SER A 5 9.14 -18.70 -40.62
CA SER A 5 9.32 -18.89 -39.19
C SER A 5 8.59 -17.78 -38.44
N LYS A 6 7.27 -17.90 -38.30
CA LYS A 6 6.49 -17.01 -37.44
C LYS A 6 7.00 -17.15 -35.99
N PRO A 7 7.41 -16.06 -35.32
CA PRO A 7 7.72 -16.11 -33.89
C PRO A 7 6.44 -16.52 -33.15
N LYS A 8 6.52 -17.61 -32.37
CA LYS A 8 5.46 -18.01 -31.45
C LYS A 8 5.14 -16.82 -30.54
N PRO A 9 3.87 -16.44 -30.33
CA PRO A 9 3.55 -15.50 -29.28
C PRO A 9 3.92 -16.17 -27.96
N SER A 10 5.02 -15.73 -27.34
CA SER A 10 5.31 -16.08 -25.96
C SER A 10 4.07 -15.67 -25.18
N LYS A 11 3.39 -16.70 -24.66
CA LYS A 11 2.28 -16.53 -23.73
C LYS A 11 2.77 -15.52 -22.70
N VAL A 12 2.06 -14.40 -22.64
CA VAL A 12 2.12 -13.48 -21.51
C VAL A 12 1.70 -14.32 -20.32
N GLU A 13 2.68 -15.01 -19.73
CA GLU A 13 2.62 -15.55 -18.39
C GLU A 13 2.34 -14.31 -17.57
N LYS A 14 1.05 -14.10 -17.28
CA LYS A 14 0.60 -13.10 -16.33
C LYS A 14 1.17 -13.59 -15.00
N GLU A 15 2.46 -13.32 -14.79
CA GLU A 15 3.07 -13.37 -13.48
C GLU A 15 2.09 -12.63 -12.59
N ILE A 16 1.52 -13.37 -11.65
CA ILE A 16 0.69 -12.80 -10.61
C ILE A 16 1.65 -11.89 -9.86
N LYS A 17 1.75 -10.62 -10.28
CA LYS A 17 2.59 -9.62 -9.63
C LYS A 17 1.96 -9.44 -8.27
N THR A 18 2.45 -10.20 -7.29
CA THR A 18 2.01 -10.10 -5.90
C THR A 18 2.13 -8.63 -5.51
N TYR A 19 0.98 -7.98 -5.31
CA TYR A 19 0.94 -6.59 -4.97
C TYR A 19 1.49 -6.45 -3.55
N ASN A 20 2.76 -6.02 -3.45
CA ASN A 20 3.33 -5.66 -2.17
C ASN A 20 3.01 -4.17 -1.91
N PRO A 21 2.11 -3.86 -0.97
CA PRO A 21 1.75 -2.47 -0.67
C PRO A 21 2.96 -1.66 -0.18
N THR A 22 3.99 -2.30 0.38
CA THR A 22 5.21 -1.60 0.83
C THR A 22 6.20 -1.31 -0.31
N LYS A 23 6.03 -1.91 -1.49
CA LYS A 23 6.82 -1.57 -2.70
C LYS A 23 6.11 -0.53 -3.58
N SER A 24 4.78 -0.48 -3.54
CA SER A 24 4.00 0.51 -4.29
C SER A 24 4.09 1.90 -3.65
N LYS A 25 4.28 2.95 -4.47
CA LYS A 25 4.24 4.35 -3.99
C LYS A 25 2.91 4.68 -3.32
N ALA A 26 1.80 4.21 -3.92
CA ALA A 26 0.46 4.41 -3.38
C ALA A 26 0.28 3.66 -2.04
N GLY A 27 0.74 2.40 -1.97
CA GLY A 27 0.63 1.61 -0.74
C GLY A 27 1.46 2.20 0.42
N ARG A 28 2.65 2.75 0.14
CA ARG A 28 3.43 3.48 1.15
C ARG A 28 2.70 4.71 1.69
N ILE A 29 2.09 5.51 0.82
CA ILE A 29 1.33 6.71 1.23
C ILE A 29 0.15 6.31 2.13
N ILE A 30 -0.61 5.28 1.75
CA ILE A 30 -1.73 4.78 2.54
C ILE A 30 -1.26 4.30 3.92
N LEU A 31 -0.16 3.54 3.99
CA LEU A 31 0.42 3.09 5.25
C LEU A 31 0.89 4.25 6.12
N LEU A 32 1.44 5.31 5.52
CA LEU A 32 1.88 6.51 6.23
C LEU A 32 0.69 7.26 6.85
N ILE A 33 -0.38 7.45 6.08
CA ILE A 33 -1.61 8.10 6.57
C ILE A 33 -2.21 7.29 7.73
N LEU A 34 -2.24 5.96 7.60
CA LEU A 34 -2.73 5.08 8.65
C LEU A 34 -1.91 5.21 9.94
N ALA A 35 -0.58 5.19 9.83
CA ALA A 35 0.31 5.35 10.97
C ALA A 35 0.14 6.71 11.65
N ILE A 36 0.06 7.79 10.87
CA ILE A 36 -0.17 9.15 11.40
C ILE A 36 -1.53 9.23 12.11
N GLY A 37 -2.58 8.67 11.51
CA GLY A 37 -3.92 8.66 12.10
C GLY A 37 -3.97 7.92 13.44
N MET A 38 -3.28 6.79 13.57
CA MET A 38 -3.18 6.06 14.85
C MET A 38 -2.47 6.89 15.93
N VAL A 39 -1.34 7.51 15.58
CA VAL A 39 -0.58 8.33 16.54
C VAL A 39 -1.39 9.55 16.98
N LEU A 40 -2.00 10.28 16.04
CA LEU A 40 -2.84 11.43 16.37
C LEU A 40 -4.05 11.03 17.21
N GLY A 41 -4.70 9.90 16.91
CA GLY A 41 -5.81 9.38 17.70
C GLY A 41 -5.43 9.12 19.16
N ILE A 42 -4.27 8.50 19.40
CA ILE A 42 -3.76 8.25 20.76
C ILE A 42 -3.47 9.57 21.48
N VAL A 43 -2.83 10.53 20.81
CA VAL A 43 -2.49 11.84 21.41
C VAL A 43 -3.75 12.61 21.79
N VAL A 44 -4.76 12.67 20.91
CA VAL A 44 -6.02 13.35 21.20
C VAL A 44 -6.76 12.68 22.35
N ALA A 45 -6.83 11.34 22.36
CA ALA A 45 -7.46 10.60 23.44
C ALA A 45 -6.77 10.83 24.79
N ALA A 46 -5.43 10.91 24.81
CA ALA A 46 -4.67 11.22 26.01
C ALA A 46 -4.98 12.63 26.53
N ILE A 47 -4.95 13.65 25.66
CA ILE A 47 -5.28 15.03 26.03
C ILE A 47 -6.72 15.13 26.56
N TYR A 48 -7.67 14.47 25.90
CA TYR A 48 -9.07 14.46 26.31
C TYR A 48 -9.25 13.87 27.72
N ASN A 49 -8.62 12.73 28.01
CA ASN A 49 -8.68 12.12 29.33
C ASN A 49 -8.06 13.01 30.41
N VAL A 50 -6.93 13.66 30.11
CA VAL A 50 -6.28 14.60 31.04
C VAL A 50 -7.23 15.75 31.36
N VAL A 51 -7.81 16.42 30.35
CA VAL A 51 -8.75 17.53 30.57
C VAL A 51 -9.99 17.08 31.33
N ASN A 52 -10.54 15.90 31.02
CA ASN A 52 -11.69 15.32 31.70
C ASN A 52 -11.42 14.98 33.19
N ILE A 53 -10.18 14.73 33.58
CA ILE A 53 -9.83 14.51 34.99
C ILE A 53 -9.79 15.84 35.77
N PHE A 54 -9.43 16.93 35.10
CA PHE A 54 -9.25 18.25 35.71
C PHE A 54 -10.49 19.15 35.62
N THR A 55 -11.57 18.70 34.98
CA THR A 55 -12.86 19.40 34.86
C THR A 55 -13.90 18.67 35.70
#